data_AF-A0A286CXW9-F1
#
_entry.id   AF-A0A286CXW9-F1
#
_cell.length_a   1.000
_cell.length_b   1.000
_cell.length_c   1.000
_cell.angle_alpha   90.00
_cell.angle_beta   90.00
_cell.angle_gamma   90.00
#
_symmetry.space_group_name_H-M   'P 1'
#
loop_
_entity.id
_entity.type
_entity.pdbx_description
1 polymer ?
#
loop_
_entity_poly.entity_id
_entity_poly.type
_entity_poly.pdbx_seq_one_letter_code
_entity_poly.pdbx_strand_id
1 'polypeptide(L)'
;MTATTSTKTERDALYFQGERERVVALHEMELDAARLAAELYQRLDHFDELDEAASIEAEGAPIRHRYTGHGLCWLQQRLGEARAVLATAARRLQESARELELAAGTTSRSGRVDHIARGYQALAGEAARVAESFAPWNEPVQTDWTRVDAICDGIRLLEDRQDAEFKAEIVHDLRSFDRNREGLLALGMHDYVASQIDGNPALQRALATMRTYVGEAPARQQAP
;
A
#
# COMPACT_ATOMS: atom_id res chain seq x y z
N MET A 1 39.58 -1.39 33.59
CA MET A 1 38.27 -0.71 33.52
C MET A 1 37.68 -1.00 32.14
N THR A 2 36.98 -2.13 31.98
CA THR A 2 36.59 -2.67 30.66
C THR A 2 35.37 -3.57 30.78
N ALA A 3 34.24 -3.05 31.27
CA ALA A 3 33.01 -3.85 31.43
C ALA A 3 31.69 -3.10 31.19
N THR A 4 31.71 -1.88 30.66
CA THR A 4 30.49 -1.06 30.49
C THR A 4 30.10 -0.85 29.02
N THR A 5 30.99 -1.20 28.07
CA THR A 5 30.77 -0.94 26.64
C THR A 5 30.01 -2.08 25.95
N SER A 6 30.21 -3.34 26.35
CA SER A 6 29.59 -4.51 25.67
C SER A 6 28.06 -4.53 25.79
N THR A 7 27.50 -4.23 26.97
CA THR A 7 26.05 -4.21 27.18
C THR A 7 25.34 -3.05 26.46
N LYS A 8 26.02 -1.91 26.29
CA LYS A 8 25.50 -0.78 25.52
C LYS A 8 25.49 -1.11 24.02
N THR A 9 26.58 -1.69 23.50
CA THR A 9 26.67 -2.07 22.08
C THR A 9 25.71 -3.21 21.72
N GLU A 10 25.51 -4.19 22.61
CA GLU A 10 24.50 -5.25 22.45
C GLU A 10 23.07 -4.69 22.49
N ARG A 11 22.79 -3.76 23.41
CA ARG A 11 21.49 -3.08 23.50
C ARG A 11 21.20 -2.21 22.28
N ASP A 12 22.20 -1.47 21.81
CA ASP A 12 22.10 -0.65 20.60
C ASP A 12 21.89 -1.54 19.36
N ALA A 13 22.60 -2.67 19.26
CA ALA A 13 22.41 -3.64 18.18
C ALA A 13 21.00 -4.27 18.18
N LEU A 14 20.47 -4.65 19.35
CA LEU A 14 19.09 -5.14 19.50
C LEU A 14 18.05 -4.06 19.17
N TYR A 15 18.33 -2.81 19.50
CA TYR A 15 17.47 -1.67 19.14
C TYR A 15 17.44 -1.46 17.62
N PHE A 16 18.60 -1.48 16.95
CA PHE A 16 18.67 -1.39 15.48
C PHE A 16 18.02 -2.58 14.78
N GLN A 17 18.13 -3.80 15.35
CA GLN A 17 17.45 -4.97 14.82
C GLN A 17 15.93 -4.84 14.96
N GLY A 18 15.43 -4.46 16.14
CA GLY A 18 14.00 -4.27 16.37
C GLY A 18 13.40 -3.14 15.53
N GLU A 19 14.12 -2.04 15.33
CA GLU A 19 13.66 -0.95 14.45
C GLU A 19 13.62 -1.40 12.98
N ARG A 20 14.59 -2.21 12.53
CA ARG A 20 14.58 -2.78 11.17
C ARG A 20 13.42 -3.74 10.95
N GLU A 21 13.13 -4.61 11.93
CA GLU A 21 11.98 -5.53 11.87
C GLU A 21 10.65 -4.75 11.77
N ARG A 22 10.51 -3.64 12.51
CA ARG A 22 9.34 -2.76 12.40
C ARG A 22 9.22 -2.08 11.05
N VAL A 23 10.33 -1.60 10.48
CA VAL A 23 10.32 -0.98 9.15
C VAL A 23 9.94 -2.00 8.07
N VAL A 24 10.41 -3.24 8.17
CA VAL A 24 10.01 -4.32 7.25
C VAL A 24 8.51 -4.62 7.40
N ALA A 25 8.02 -4.80 8.63
CA ALA A 25 6.61 -5.05 8.87
C ALA A 25 5.71 -3.89 8.37
N LEU A 26 6.14 -2.64 8.56
CA LEU A 26 5.44 -1.48 8.04
C LEU A 26 5.36 -1.49 6.51
N HIS A 27 6.44 -1.87 5.84
CA HIS A 27 6.48 -1.97 4.38
C HIS A 27 5.58 -3.10 3.86
N GLU A 28 5.54 -4.25 4.54
CA GLU A 28 4.62 -5.34 4.19
C GLU A 28 3.15 -4.90 4.33
N MET A 29 2.82 -4.19 5.41
CA MET A 29 1.48 -3.60 5.61
C MET A 29 1.14 -2.56 4.54
N GLU A 30 2.11 -1.73 4.13
CA GLU A 30 1.95 -0.74 3.06
C GLU A 30 1.59 -1.42 1.72
N LEU A 31 2.31 -2.50 1.36
CA LEU A 31 2.05 -3.29 0.16
C LEU A 31 0.67 -3.96 0.19
N ASP A 32 0.28 -4.50 1.34
CA ASP A 32 -1.04 -5.13 1.52
C ASP A 32 -2.18 -4.11 1.39
N ALA A 33 -2.03 -2.93 2.01
CA ALA A 33 -2.99 -1.85 1.89
C ALA A 33 -3.11 -1.34 0.45
N ALA A 34 -1.98 -1.19 -0.26
CA ALA A 34 -1.97 -0.80 -1.67
C ALA A 34 -2.69 -1.83 -2.56
N ARG A 35 -2.49 -3.13 -2.31
CA ARG A 35 -3.22 -4.19 -3.03
C ARG A 35 -4.73 -4.12 -2.78
N LEU A 36 -5.14 -3.87 -1.54
CA LEU A 36 -6.56 -3.71 -1.19
C LEU A 36 -7.16 -2.45 -1.82
N ALA A 37 -6.39 -1.36 -1.89
CA ALA A 37 -6.80 -0.13 -2.58
C ALA A 37 -6.99 -0.37 -4.08
N ALA A 38 -6.06 -1.08 -4.72
CA ALA A 38 -6.17 -1.48 -6.13
C ALA A 38 -7.40 -2.36 -6.40
N GLU A 39 -7.69 -3.31 -5.51
CA GLU A 39 -8.93 -4.10 -5.57
C GLU A 39 -10.15 -3.17 -5.48
N LEU A 40 -10.15 -2.22 -4.53
CA LEU A 40 -11.28 -1.33 -4.33
C LEU A 40 -11.52 -0.39 -5.51
N TYR A 41 -10.46 0.14 -6.15
CA TYR A 41 -10.57 0.92 -7.38
C TYR A 41 -11.29 0.12 -8.48
N GLN A 42 -10.86 -1.12 -8.73
CA GLN A 42 -11.52 -1.99 -9.73
C GLN A 42 -12.98 -2.27 -9.38
N ARG A 43 -13.34 -2.37 -8.10
CA ARG A 43 -14.74 -2.54 -7.68
C ARG A 43 -15.56 -1.28 -7.87
N LEU A 44 -15.00 -0.11 -7.62
CA LEU A 44 -15.67 1.17 -7.86
C LEU A 44 -15.92 1.38 -9.36
N ASP A 45 -14.91 1.16 -10.20
CA ASP A 45 -15.04 1.25 -11.67
C ASP A 45 -16.14 0.32 -12.19
N HIS A 46 -16.12 -0.95 -11.77
CA HIS A 46 -17.17 -1.90 -12.15
C HIS A 46 -18.56 -1.49 -11.65
N PHE A 47 -18.62 -0.87 -10.47
CA PHE A 47 -19.89 -0.43 -9.89
C PHE A 47 -20.46 0.78 -10.65
N ASP A 48 -19.61 1.71 -11.09
CA ASP A 48 -19.98 2.84 -11.96
C ASP A 48 -20.53 2.35 -13.31
N GLU A 49 -19.83 1.42 -13.96
CA GLU A 49 -20.30 0.80 -15.22
C GLU A 49 -21.68 0.14 -15.07
N LEU A 50 -21.94 -0.51 -13.93
CA LEU A 50 -23.24 -1.13 -13.65
C LEU A 50 -24.33 -0.09 -13.35
N ASP A 51 -23.98 1.02 -12.69
CA ASP A 51 -24.91 2.13 -12.40
C ASP A 51 -25.34 2.83 -13.68
N GLU A 52 -24.39 3.11 -14.58
CA GLU A 52 -24.66 3.66 -15.91
C GLU A 52 -25.56 2.71 -16.72
N ALA A 53 -25.21 1.42 -16.77
CA ALA A 53 -26.00 0.42 -17.49
C ALA A 53 -27.43 0.29 -16.95
N ALA A 54 -27.61 0.32 -15.63
CA ALA A 54 -28.93 0.23 -15.01
C ALA A 54 -29.78 1.48 -15.27
N SER A 55 -29.16 2.65 -15.32
CA SER A 55 -29.83 3.91 -15.68
C SER A 55 -30.35 3.85 -17.13
N ILE A 56 -29.54 3.33 -18.07
CA ILE A 56 -29.97 3.13 -19.47
C ILE A 56 -31.14 2.12 -19.58
N GLU A 57 -31.12 1.02 -18.83
CA GLU A 57 -32.21 0.03 -18.83
C GLU A 57 -33.53 0.64 -18.32
N ALA A 58 -33.45 1.49 -17.28
CA ALA A 58 -34.61 2.19 -16.72
C ALA A 58 -35.25 3.19 -17.70
N GLU A 59 -34.47 3.81 -18.58
CA GLU A 59 -34.91 4.86 -19.49
C GLU A 59 -35.56 4.36 -20.80
N GLY A 60 -35.44 3.08 -21.18
CA GLY A 60 -36.00 2.69 -22.48
C GLY A 60 -36.05 1.23 -22.92
N ALA A 61 -35.53 0.25 -22.19
CA ALA A 61 -35.50 -1.13 -22.71
C ALA A 61 -35.62 -2.20 -21.63
N PRO A 62 -36.83 -2.51 -21.12
CA PRO A 62 -36.98 -3.66 -20.25
C PRO A 62 -36.67 -4.93 -21.06
N ILE A 63 -35.55 -5.58 -20.77
CA ILE A 63 -35.33 -6.97 -21.20
C ILE A 63 -36.44 -7.78 -20.52
N ARG A 64 -37.33 -8.39 -21.29
CA ARG A 64 -38.49 -9.11 -20.73
C ARG A 64 -38.18 -10.58 -20.56
N HIS A 65 -38.55 -11.14 -19.41
CA HIS A 65 -38.49 -12.57 -19.20
C HIS A 65 -39.44 -13.28 -20.17
N ARG A 66 -38.89 -14.18 -21.00
CA ARG A 66 -39.59 -14.81 -22.13
C ARG A 66 -40.88 -15.54 -21.73
N TYR A 67 -40.93 -16.08 -20.51
CA TYR A 67 -42.05 -16.90 -20.04
C TYR A 67 -43.06 -16.14 -19.18
N THR A 68 -42.66 -15.06 -18.52
CA THR A 68 -43.55 -14.32 -17.59
C THR A 68 -43.92 -12.93 -18.12
N GLY A 69 -43.23 -12.43 -19.14
CA GLY A 69 -43.48 -11.11 -19.74
C GLY A 69 -43.10 -9.92 -18.86
N HIS A 70 -42.70 -10.15 -17.61
CA HIS A 70 -42.17 -9.14 -16.69
C HIS A 70 -40.78 -8.67 -17.13
N GLY A 71 -40.42 -7.42 -16.81
CA GLY A 71 -39.04 -6.95 -16.95
C GLY A 71 -38.10 -7.80 -16.10
N LEU A 72 -36.96 -8.19 -16.66
CA LEU A 72 -35.87 -8.83 -15.94
C LEU A 72 -35.14 -7.73 -15.18
N CYS A 73 -35.22 -7.76 -13.86
CA CYS A 73 -34.47 -6.85 -12.98
C CYS A 73 -33.00 -7.28 -12.84
N TRP A 74 -32.40 -7.87 -13.89
CA TRP A 74 -31.12 -8.55 -13.80
C TRP A 74 -29.97 -7.57 -13.49
N LEU A 75 -30.00 -6.33 -14.01
CA LEU A 75 -29.05 -5.28 -13.63
C LEU A 75 -29.25 -4.83 -12.18
N GLN A 76 -30.49 -4.76 -11.68
CA GLN A 76 -30.74 -4.45 -10.27
C GLN A 76 -30.20 -5.55 -9.34
N GLN A 77 -30.32 -6.82 -9.73
CA GLN A 77 -29.69 -7.92 -8.98
C GLN A 77 -28.16 -7.80 -8.99
N ARG A 78 -27.56 -7.48 -10.15
CA ARG A 78 -26.11 -7.31 -10.30
C ARG A 78 -25.58 -6.12 -9.49
N LEU A 79 -26.29 -5.01 -9.47
CA LEU A 79 -26.00 -3.87 -8.60
C LEU A 79 -26.05 -4.26 -7.13
N GLY A 80 -27.04 -5.05 -6.71
CA GLY A 80 -27.14 -5.57 -5.34
C GLY A 80 -25.95 -6.45 -4.95
N GLU A 81 -25.49 -7.33 -5.85
CA GLU A 81 -24.30 -8.17 -5.66
C GLU A 81 -23.03 -7.31 -5.60
N ALA A 82 -22.86 -6.39 -6.56
CA ALA A 82 -21.71 -5.49 -6.64
C ALA A 82 -21.62 -4.59 -5.41
N ARG A 83 -22.75 -4.14 -4.86
CA ARG A 83 -22.82 -3.33 -3.63
C ARG A 83 -22.25 -4.09 -2.43
N ALA A 84 -22.64 -5.35 -2.26
CA ALA A 84 -22.16 -6.18 -1.16
C ALA A 84 -20.64 -6.43 -1.27
N VAL A 85 -20.14 -6.64 -2.49
CA VAL A 85 -18.72 -6.79 -2.78
C VAL A 85 -17.97 -5.49 -2.48
N LEU A 86 -18.48 -4.35 -2.94
CA LEU A 86 -17.90 -3.02 -2.71
C LEU A 86 -17.82 -2.71 -1.21
N ALA A 87 -18.90 -2.92 -0.46
CA ALA A 87 -18.94 -2.71 0.98
C ALA A 87 -17.93 -3.60 1.74
N THR A 88 -17.72 -4.83 1.27
CA THR A 88 -16.75 -5.76 1.86
C THR A 88 -15.31 -5.31 1.56
N ALA A 89 -15.02 -4.91 0.32
CA ALA A 89 -13.72 -4.39 -0.07
C ALA A 89 -13.37 -3.09 0.69
N ALA A 90 -14.34 -2.17 0.81
CA ALA A 90 -14.20 -0.95 1.58
C ALA A 90 -13.86 -1.22 3.06
N ARG A 91 -14.55 -2.19 3.69
CA ARG A 91 -14.26 -2.58 5.08
C ARG A 91 -12.84 -3.13 5.25
N ARG A 92 -12.41 -4.02 4.33
CA ARG A 92 -11.06 -4.60 4.36
C ARG A 92 -9.98 -3.53 4.23
N LEU A 93 -10.15 -2.57 3.31
CA LEU A 93 -9.22 -1.45 3.16
C LEU A 93 -9.24 -0.56 4.41
N GLN A 94 -10.41 -0.27 4.98
CA GLN A 94 -10.53 0.55 6.18
C GLN A 94 -9.79 -0.06 7.38
N GLU A 95 -9.88 -1.37 7.57
CA GLU A 95 -9.17 -2.11 8.63
C GLU A 95 -7.65 -2.05 8.39
N SER A 96 -7.20 -2.41 7.19
CA SER A 96 -5.78 -2.39 6.83
C SER A 96 -5.16 -0.98 6.90
N ALA A 97 -5.88 0.05 6.47
CA ALA A 97 -5.42 1.43 6.53
C ALA A 97 -5.34 1.97 7.97
N ARG A 98 -6.18 1.47 8.89
CA ARG A 98 -6.06 1.80 10.32
C ARG A 98 -4.86 1.10 10.95
N GLU A 99 -4.63 -0.17 10.63
CA GLU A 99 -3.44 -0.89 11.09
C GLU A 99 -2.16 -0.23 10.58
N LEU A 100 -2.17 0.21 9.32
CA LEU A 100 -1.05 0.94 8.71
C LEU A 100 -0.78 2.28 9.42
N GLU A 101 -1.81 3.08 9.70
CA GLU A 101 -1.67 4.34 10.45
C GLU A 101 -1.11 4.10 11.88
N LEU A 102 -1.63 3.08 12.57
CA LEU A 102 -1.13 2.72 13.91
C LEU A 102 0.33 2.27 13.88
N ALA A 103 0.70 1.44 12.89
CA ALA A 103 2.07 0.97 12.72
C ALA A 103 3.01 2.14 12.39
N ALA A 104 2.61 3.03 11.48
CA ALA A 104 3.37 4.21 11.10
C ALA A 104 3.68 5.11 12.30
N GLY A 105 2.69 5.36 13.19
CA GLY A 105 2.86 6.13 14.42
C GLY A 105 3.85 5.55 15.44
N THR A 106 4.25 4.27 15.30
CA THR A 106 5.24 3.61 16.18
C THR A 106 6.64 3.51 15.56
N THR A 107 6.81 3.97 14.32
CA THR A 107 8.09 3.96 13.60
C THR A 107 8.64 5.37 13.40
N SER A 108 9.96 5.48 13.29
CA SER A 108 10.63 6.75 13.01
C SER A 108 10.37 7.32 11.59
N ARG A 109 9.69 6.57 10.72
CA ARG A 109 9.34 6.91 9.32
C ARG A 109 7.86 7.36 9.14
N SER A 110 7.24 7.86 10.21
CA SER A 110 5.77 8.05 10.33
C SER A 110 5.12 8.93 9.27
N GLY A 111 5.75 10.04 8.86
CA GLY A 111 5.05 11.08 8.08
C GLY A 111 4.52 10.62 6.73
N ARG A 112 5.30 9.81 5.99
CA ARG A 112 4.93 9.34 4.65
C ARG A 112 3.72 8.39 4.71
N VAL A 113 3.86 7.35 5.51
CA VAL A 113 2.91 6.24 5.60
C VAL A 113 1.59 6.69 6.25
N ASP A 114 1.64 7.65 7.18
CA ASP A 114 0.45 8.27 7.76
C ASP A 114 -0.45 8.93 6.71
N HIS A 115 0.13 9.64 5.74
CA HIS A 115 -0.63 10.31 4.69
C HIS A 115 -1.30 9.32 3.72
N ILE A 116 -0.59 8.26 3.32
CA ILE A 116 -1.16 7.19 2.48
C ILE A 116 -2.29 6.48 3.24
N ALA A 117 -2.06 6.13 4.51
CA ALA A 117 -3.06 5.48 5.35
C ALA A 117 -4.35 6.32 5.44
N ARG A 118 -4.23 7.64 5.64
CA ARG A 118 -5.39 8.54 5.63
C ARG A 118 -6.08 8.61 4.27
N GLY A 119 -5.32 8.61 3.18
CA GLY A 119 -5.85 8.51 1.82
C GLY A 119 -6.71 7.26 1.63
N TYR A 120 -6.18 6.10 2.00
CA TYR A 120 -6.92 4.84 1.94
C TYR A 120 -8.16 4.81 2.84
N GLN A 121 -8.09 5.41 4.03
CA GLN A 121 -9.29 5.55 4.88
C GLN A 121 -10.35 6.44 4.23
N ALA A 122 -9.95 7.53 3.55
CA ALA A 122 -10.88 8.39 2.82
C ALA A 122 -11.53 7.64 1.65
N LEU A 123 -10.76 6.88 0.88
CA LEU A 123 -11.28 6.03 -0.20
C LEU A 123 -12.25 4.97 0.32
N ALA A 124 -11.90 4.27 1.40
CA ALA A 124 -12.76 3.28 2.02
C ALA A 124 -14.07 3.90 2.54
N GLY A 125 -14.00 5.08 3.16
CA GLY A 125 -15.16 5.83 3.62
C GLY A 125 -16.06 6.25 2.46
N GLU A 126 -15.47 6.66 1.33
CA GLU A 126 -16.22 7.03 0.14
C GLU A 126 -16.89 5.82 -0.52
N ALA A 127 -16.16 4.71 -0.69
CA ALA A 127 -16.72 3.47 -1.22
C ALA A 127 -17.85 2.92 -0.34
N ALA A 128 -17.75 3.06 0.99
CA ALA A 128 -18.83 2.71 1.89
C ALA A 128 -20.06 3.62 1.72
N ARG A 129 -19.84 4.93 1.51
CA ARG A 129 -20.92 5.88 1.20
C ARG A 129 -21.63 5.54 -0.11
N VAL A 130 -20.86 5.21 -1.16
CA VAL A 130 -21.40 4.75 -2.45
C VAL A 130 -22.18 3.45 -2.24
N ALA A 131 -21.63 2.46 -1.57
CA ALA A 131 -22.37 1.23 -1.31
C ALA A 131 -23.68 1.47 -0.54
N GLU A 132 -23.68 2.41 0.42
CA GLU A 132 -24.88 2.76 1.19
C GLU A 132 -25.92 3.51 0.34
N SER A 133 -25.53 4.39 -0.60
CA SER A 133 -26.51 5.12 -1.43
C SER A 133 -27.40 4.20 -2.28
N PHE A 134 -26.94 2.98 -2.58
CA PHE A 134 -27.70 1.94 -3.28
C PHE A 134 -28.34 0.89 -2.34
N ALA A 135 -28.47 1.21 -1.05
CA ALA A 135 -29.20 0.36 -0.14
C ALA A 135 -30.71 0.34 -0.48
N PRO A 136 -31.42 -0.78 -0.27
CA PRO A 136 -32.82 -0.92 -0.70
C PRO A 136 -33.79 -0.02 0.07
N TRP A 137 -33.35 0.50 1.22
CA TRP A 137 -34.12 1.41 2.09
C TRP A 137 -33.81 2.89 1.83
N ASN A 138 -32.81 3.21 1.01
CA ASN A 138 -32.46 4.58 0.67
C ASN A 138 -33.21 5.03 -0.59
N GLU A 139 -33.57 6.31 -0.64
CA GLU A 139 -34.00 6.92 -1.89
C GLU A 139 -32.84 6.90 -2.88
N PRO A 140 -33.10 6.63 -4.18
CA PRO A 140 -32.06 6.64 -5.19
C PRO A 140 -31.52 8.07 -5.32
N VAL A 141 -30.34 8.28 -4.74
CA VAL A 141 -29.56 9.52 -4.88
C VAL A 141 -28.46 9.24 -5.89
N GLN A 142 -28.34 10.11 -6.90
CA GLN A 142 -27.25 10.02 -7.86
C GLN A 142 -25.91 10.09 -7.13
N THR A 143 -25.05 9.12 -7.40
CA THR A 143 -23.72 9.09 -6.82
C THR A 143 -22.87 10.17 -7.48
N ASP A 144 -22.30 11.03 -6.64
CA ASP A 144 -21.29 11.99 -7.10
C ASP A 144 -19.96 11.29 -7.32
N TRP A 145 -19.77 10.76 -8.52
CA TRP A 145 -18.53 10.11 -8.95
C TRP A 145 -17.34 11.06 -9.04
N THR A 146 -17.57 12.37 -9.22
CA THR A 146 -16.47 13.36 -9.26
C THR A 146 -15.73 13.44 -7.94
N ARG A 147 -16.43 13.20 -6.83
CA ARG A 147 -15.83 13.12 -5.50
C ARG A 147 -14.98 11.86 -5.33
N VAL A 148 -15.41 10.73 -5.89
CA VAL A 148 -14.64 9.48 -5.88
C VAL A 148 -13.34 9.69 -6.66
N ASP A 149 -13.44 10.24 -7.87
CA ASP A 149 -12.29 10.55 -8.73
C ASP A 149 -11.29 11.49 -8.04
N ALA A 150 -11.77 12.55 -7.39
CA ALA A 150 -10.91 13.48 -6.67
C ALA A 150 -10.11 12.82 -5.53
N ILE A 151 -10.71 11.82 -4.85
CA ILE A 151 -10.01 11.04 -3.82
C ILE A 151 -8.98 10.12 -4.46
N CYS A 152 -9.35 9.40 -5.52
CA CYS A 152 -8.45 8.52 -6.28
C CYS A 152 -7.22 9.30 -6.79
N ASP A 153 -7.44 10.46 -7.42
CA ASP A 153 -6.38 11.31 -7.95
C ASP A 153 -5.52 11.94 -6.84
N GLY A 154 -6.13 12.31 -5.72
CA GLY A 154 -5.42 12.78 -4.53
C GLY A 154 -4.47 11.71 -3.97
N ILE A 155 -4.91 10.45 -3.92
CA ILE A 155 -4.09 9.30 -3.47
C ILE A 155 -2.96 9.04 -4.47
N ARG A 156 -3.26 8.99 -5.78
CA ARG A 156 -2.23 8.81 -6.82
C ARG A 156 -1.14 9.88 -6.75
N LEU A 157 -1.53 11.15 -6.57
CA LEU A 157 -0.58 12.25 -6.42
C LEU A 157 0.29 12.10 -5.17
N LEU A 158 -0.28 11.62 -4.06
CA LEU A 158 0.46 11.34 -2.84
C LEU A 158 1.42 10.16 -3.06
N GLU A 159 0.97 9.07 -3.66
CA GLU A 159 1.78 7.90 -4.00
C GLU A 159 2.94 8.28 -4.92
N ASP A 160 2.69 9.03 -6.00
CA ASP A 160 3.70 9.47 -6.96
C ASP A 160 4.76 10.36 -6.31
N ARG A 161 4.32 11.34 -5.50
CA ARG A 161 5.23 12.24 -4.79
C ARG A 161 6.06 11.49 -3.76
N GLN A 162 5.42 10.59 -3.00
CA GLN A 162 6.09 9.83 -1.96
C GLN A 162 6.98 8.73 -2.51
N ASP A 163 6.69 8.17 -3.68
CA ASP A 163 7.58 7.25 -4.38
C ASP A 163 8.85 7.98 -4.82
N ALA A 164 8.75 9.20 -5.34
CA ALA A 164 9.91 10.01 -5.68
C ALA A 164 10.77 10.37 -4.45
N GLU A 165 10.14 10.80 -3.35
CA GLU A 165 10.83 11.11 -2.09
C GLU A 165 11.49 9.85 -1.48
N PHE A 166 10.78 8.71 -1.47
CA PHE A 166 11.29 7.45 -0.94
C PHE A 166 12.41 6.84 -1.79
N LYS A 167 12.32 6.96 -3.13
CA LYS A 167 13.43 6.59 -4.02
C LYS A 167 14.67 7.41 -3.70
N ALA A 168 14.53 8.71 -3.42
CA ALA A 168 15.66 9.54 -3.01
C ALA A 168 16.26 9.12 -1.66
N GLU A 169 15.44 8.76 -0.68
CA GLU A 169 15.89 8.20 0.60
C GLU A 169 16.63 6.86 0.43
N ILE A 170 16.08 5.93 -0.35
CA ILE A 170 16.73 4.64 -0.63
C ILE A 170 18.07 4.87 -1.33
N VAL A 171 18.14 5.75 -2.33
CA VAL A 171 19.41 6.10 -2.99
C VAL A 171 20.41 6.67 -1.98
N HIS A 172 19.96 7.50 -1.04
CA HIS A 172 20.82 8.02 0.04
C HIS A 172 21.32 6.90 0.96
N ASP A 173 20.44 6.01 1.41
CA ASP A 173 20.75 4.87 2.28
C ASP A 173 21.75 3.92 1.60
N LEU A 174 21.53 3.59 0.33
CA LEU A 174 22.42 2.77 -0.48
C LEU A 174 23.81 3.41 -0.64
N ARG A 175 23.89 4.71 -0.97
CA ARG A 175 25.17 5.42 -1.07
C ARG A 175 25.89 5.52 0.25
N SER A 176 25.16 5.69 1.35
CA SER A 176 25.74 5.72 2.69
C SER A 176 26.25 4.35 3.11
N PHE A 177 25.52 3.28 2.79
CA PHE A 177 25.99 1.91 2.97
C PHE A 177 27.27 1.64 2.17
N ASP A 178 27.29 1.97 0.87
CA ASP A 178 28.43 1.72 -0.01
C ASP A 178 29.68 2.50 0.47
N ARG A 179 29.54 3.78 0.83
CA ARG A 179 30.65 4.57 1.40
C ARG A 179 31.16 4.02 2.73
N ASN A 180 30.26 3.62 3.62
CA ASN A 180 30.65 3.06 4.91
C ASN A 180 31.37 1.72 4.73
N ARG A 181 30.90 0.88 3.79
CA ARG A 181 31.55 -0.37 3.42
C ARG A 181 32.95 -0.10 2.86
N GLU A 182 33.10 0.79 1.89
CA GLU A 182 34.41 1.19 1.34
C GLU A 182 35.35 1.72 2.44
N GLY A 183 34.85 2.54 3.37
CA GLY A 183 35.62 3.04 4.51
C GLY A 183 36.12 1.92 5.44
N LEU A 184 35.28 0.91 5.72
CA LEU A 184 35.69 -0.26 6.51
C LEU A 184 36.77 -1.10 5.81
N LEU A 185 36.68 -1.23 4.48
CA LEU A 185 37.71 -1.91 3.69
C LEU A 185 39.03 -1.14 3.73
N ALA A 186 38.98 0.19 3.56
CA ALA A 186 40.16 1.06 3.59
C ALA A 186 40.88 1.07 4.96
N LEU A 187 40.14 0.86 6.06
CA LEU A 187 40.67 0.75 7.42
C LEU A 187 41.29 -0.63 7.73
N GLY A 188 41.29 -1.57 6.77
CA GLY A 188 41.83 -2.92 6.97
C GLY A 188 40.96 -3.80 7.87
N MET A 189 39.70 -3.42 8.14
CA MET A 189 38.74 -4.23 8.92
C MET A 189 38.10 -5.35 8.09
N HIS A 190 38.82 -5.81 7.06
CA HIS A 190 38.40 -6.71 6.00
C HIS A 190 37.87 -8.06 6.54
N ASP A 191 38.53 -8.62 7.55
CA ASP A 191 38.34 -10.03 7.89
C ASP A 191 37.17 -10.31 8.84
N TYR A 192 36.72 -9.32 9.62
CA TYR A 192 35.70 -9.57 10.67
C TYR A 192 34.37 -8.85 10.44
N VAL A 193 34.38 -7.58 10.03
CA VAL A 193 33.14 -6.79 9.93
C VAL A 193 32.61 -6.76 8.51
N ALA A 194 33.47 -6.53 7.52
CA ALA A 194 33.06 -6.53 6.11
C ALA A 194 32.60 -7.92 5.65
N SER A 195 33.30 -8.99 6.06
CA SER A 195 32.93 -10.37 5.77
C SER A 195 31.58 -10.78 6.37
N GLN A 196 31.20 -10.28 7.54
CA GLN A 196 29.88 -10.51 8.14
C GLN A 196 28.77 -9.72 7.45
N ILE A 197 29.05 -8.51 6.98
CA ILE A 197 28.11 -7.70 6.20
C ILE A 197 27.84 -8.34 4.83
N ASP A 198 28.91 -8.77 4.15
CA ASP A 198 28.83 -9.42 2.83
C ASP A 198 28.23 -10.84 2.92
N GLY A 199 28.49 -11.55 4.01
CA GLY A 199 27.98 -12.89 4.27
C GLY A 199 26.54 -12.97 4.78
N ASN A 200 25.87 -11.85 5.06
CA ASN A 200 24.49 -11.86 5.57
C ASN A 200 23.46 -11.90 4.42
N PRO A 201 22.80 -13.06 4.16
CA PRO A 201 21.91 -13.21 3.00
C PRO A 201 20.60 -12.43 3.13
N ALA A 202 20.16 -12.09 4.34
CA ALA A 202 18.98 -11.25 4.54
C ALA A 202 19.29 -9.79 4.16
N LEU A 203 20.45 -9.29 4.59
CA LEU A 203 20.91 -7.95 4.24
C LEU A 203 21.17 -7.80 2.74
N GLN A 204 21.85 -8.76 2.12
CA GLN A 204 22.13 -8.72 0.68
C GLN A 204 20.84 -8.76 -0.16
N ARG A 205 19.83 -9.53 0.27
CA ARG A 205 18.51 -9.50 -0.37
C ARG A 205 17.82 -8.15 -0.21
N ALA A 206 17.82 -7.58 1.00
CA ALA A 206 17.24 -6.26 1.22
C ALA A 206 17.90 -5.17 0.36
N LEU A 207 19.24 -5.16 0.28
CA LEU A 207 20.00 -4.23 -0.58
C LEU A 207 19.70 -4.45 -2.07
N ALA A 208 19.59 -5.69 -2.52
CA ALA A 208 19.24 -6.01 -3.90
C ALA A 208 17.81 -5.55 -4.25
N THR A 209 16.85 -5.74 -3.34
CA THR A 209 15.48 -5.22 -3.49
C THR A 209 15.48 -3.69 -3.54
N MET A 210 16.19 -3.03 -2.63
CA MET A 210 16.33 -1.57 -2.60
C MET A 210 16.93 -1.02 -3.90
N ARG A 211 18.02 -1.62 -4.40
CA ARG A 211 18.66 -1.23 -5.67
C ARG A 211 17.72 -1.42 -6.87
N THR A 212 17.03 -2.56 -6.93
CA THR A 212 16.04 -2.83 -7.97
C THR A 212 14.91 -1.80 -7.95
N TYR A 213 14.42 -1.46 -6.77
CA TYR A 213 13.34 -0.49 -6.56
C TYR A 213 13.71 0.92 -7.06
N VAL A 214 14.95 1.36 -6.85
CA VAL A 214 15.43 2.68 -7.35
C VAL A 214 15.98 2.64 -8.78
N GLY A 215 15.96 1.47 -9.44
CA GLY A 215 16.50 1.30 -10.79
C GLY A 215 18.03 1.26 -10.88
N GLU A 216 18.74 1.05 -9.77
CA GLU A 216 20.18 0.80 -9.77
C GLU A 216 20.45 -0.70 -10.04
N ALA A 217 21.30 -1.01 -11.03
CA ALA A 217 21.68 -2.39 -11.28
C ALA A 217 22.37 -3.00 -10.04
N PRO A 218 22.15 -4.30 -9.73
CA PRO A 218 22.86 -4.95 -8.63
C PRO A 218 24.37 -4.80 -8.85
N ALA A 219 25.09 -4.33 -7.83
CA ALA A 219 26.55 -4.23 -7.90
C ALA A 219 27.10 -5.59 -8.33
N ARG A 220 27.91 -5.60 -9.39
CA ARG A 220 28.61 -6.80 -9.83
C ARG A 220 29.36 -7.34 -8.63
N GLN A 221 28.93 -8.49 -8.10
CA GLN A 221 29.71 -9.26 -7.15
C GLN A 221 31.07 -9.49 -7.82
N GLN A 222 32.10 -8.82 -7.32
CA GLN A 222 33.46 -9.17 -7.68
C GLN A 222 33.70 -10.56 -7.08
N ALA A 223 33.63 -11.56 -7.95
CA ALA A 223 34.05 -12.92 -7.63
C ALA A 223 35.53 -12.89 -7.19
N PRO A 224 35.92 -13.80 -6.27
CA PRO A 224 37.30 -13.90 -5.79
C PRO A 224 38.32 -14.13 -6.92
#